data_AF-A0A0G4H1D2-F1
#
_entry.id   AF-A0A0G4H1D2-F1
#
_cell.length_a   1.000
_cell.length_b   1.000
_cell.length_c   1.000
_cell.angle_alpha   90.00
_cell.angle_beta   90.00
_cell.angle_gamma   90.00
#
_symmetry.space_group_name_H-M   'P 1'
#
loop_
_entity.id
_entity.type
_entity.pdbx_description
1 polymer ?
#
loop_
_entity_poly.entity_id
_entity_poly.type
_entity_poly.pdbx_seq_one_letter_code
_entity_poly.pdbx_strand_id
1 'polypeptide(L)'
;MCWRSAVHSAIFTRRLTSVQSCRGVDTLSELPHLSRSAEAKWRTGLTFVSLGVLTQEDMTGGADPNRVGLRSFLDIITVFRNLNKALEKGLEKHFPLNGSHATHLPDLVLAGIGASAAFDFAFEREIPAVYSHPTVSLVPMLSPPWPYLPPFMTGFSYDEPTVLQRVAKMVYFAVVSMVGERLEFPFTYLMSRRAKSVLKMVHSFPGLDYPFHTPPLLQYTGALLRPESLSPDRLDPSVRKWLDASSLPVVYVSFGSLLHIEERMGHTLMEAFSGPSPRPYRVLWALGEKQWAELPPRDQWPSEDVFHLATWVATPAALAHEKVKVFLSHCGANGVHEAIYAGTPIVGIPHFGDQLDVGLRLKRAGVGLMLDRHTMTAADVRHAIAEVMSNASFAERTAHLQATMKLYGGVERAADLVEYVYSMGGDLSHWETPAERLPFYRALGLDLIAAACFLVSVKVVLFGACLRRLCCSRRSAAVSKQKAA
;
A
#
# COMPACT_ATOMS: atom_id res chain seq x y z
N MET A 1 7.52 -19.82 18.02
CA MET A 1 6.26 -19.36 18.65
C MET A 1 6.18 -17.85 18.80
N CYS A 2 7.22 -17.16 19.29
CA CYS A 2 7.11 -15.72 19.56
C CYS A 2 7.06 -14.83 18.30
N TRP A 3 7.81 -15.17 17.24
CA TRP A 3 7.78 -14.41 15.97
C TRP A 3 6.42 -14.45 15.28
N ARG A 4 5.70 -15.57 15.34
CA ARG A 4 4.33 -15.70 14.78
C ARG A 4 3.36 -14.71 15.44
N SER A 5 3.45 -14.55 16.76
CA SER A 5 2.66 -13.56 17.51
C SER A 5 3.14 -12.13 17.22
N ALA A 6 4.46 -11.90 17.12
CA ALA A 6 5.03 -10.57 16.86
C ALA A 6 4.70 -10.03 15.47
N VAL A 7 4.89 -10.85 14.42
CA VAL A 7 4.51 -10.50 13.04
C VAL A 7 3.03 -10.13 12.97
N HIS A 8 2.16 -10.92 13.60
CA HIS A 8 0.75 -10.62 13.66
C HIS A 8 0.47 -9.29 14.39
N SER A 9 1.07 -9.08 15.56
CA SER A 9 0.77 -7.88 16.35
C SER A 9 1.37 -6.61 15.79
N ALA A 10 2.54 -6.65 15.14
CA ALA A 10 3.19 -5.48 14.53
C ALA A 10 2.41 -4.95 13.32
N ILE A 11 1.66 -5.84 12.67
CA ILE A 11 0.90 -5.52 11.45
C ILE A 11 -0.56 -5.18 11.80
N PHE A 12 -1.10 -5.77 12.88
CA PHE A 12 -2.45 -5.46 13.36
C PHE A 12 -2.56 -4.20 14.22
N THR A 13 -1.46 -3.67 14.78
CA THR A 13 -1.52 -2.43 15.57
C THR A 13 -2.01 -1.22 14.77
N ARG A 14 -2.07 -1.29 13.43
CA ARG A 14 -2.53 -0.20 12.52
C ARG A 14 -1.90 1.17 12.85
N ARG A 15 -0.81 1.17 13.64
CA ARG A 15 -0.11 2.32 14.21
C ARG A 15 1.37 1.98 14.20
N LEU A 16 2.15 2.84 13.55
CA LEU A 16 3.55 2.68 13.19
C LEU A 16 4.54 2.80 14.38
N THR A 17 4.08 2.92 15.63
CA THR A 17 4.89 3.41 16.77
C THR A 17 5.15 2.43 17.91
N SER A 18 5.13 1.11 17.68
CA SER A 18 5.41 0.13 18.74
C SER A 18 6.53 -0.83 18.37
N VAL A 19 7.50 -1.03 19.28
CA VAL A 19 8.48 -2.12 19.24
C VAL A 19 7.94 -3.32 20.02
N GLN A 20 8.18 -4.54 19.52
CA GLN A 20 7.78 -5.77 20.17
C GLN A 20 9.00 -6.60 20.56
N SER A 21 9.04 -7.06 21.81
CA SER A 21 10.09 -7.95 22.32
C SER A 21 9.49 -9.22 22.90
N CYS A 22 10.16 -10.35 22.64
CA CYS A 22 9.77 -11.68 23.13
C CYS A 22 10.31 -12.01 24.53
N ARG A 23 11.12 -11.11 25.11
CA ARG A 23 11.78 -11.35 26.39
C ARG A 23 11.05 -10.52 27.45
N GLY A 24 10.48 -11.21 28.45
CA GLY A 24 9.64 -10.65 29.51
C GLY A 24 10.30 -9.51 30.27
N VAL A 25 10.15 -8.31 29.72
CA VAL A 25 10.34 -7.05 30.45
C VAL A 25 8.93 -6.56 30.78
N ASP A 26 8.58 -6.64 32.06
CA ASP A 26 7.32 -6.14 32.59
C ASP A 26 7.28 -4.61 32.50
N THR A 27 6.67 -4.06 31.45
CA THR A 27 6.13 -2.69 31.45
C THR A 27 4.87 -2.61 30.60
N LEU A 28 3.78 -3.17 31.12
CA LEU A 28 2.41 -2.89 30.67
C LEU A 28 1.94 -1.56 31.27
N SER A 29 2.43 -0.45 30.75
CA SER A 29 1.83 0.87 31.00
C SER A 29 2.07 1.78 29.82
N GLU A 30 0.98 2.28 29.22
CA GLU A 30 0.88 3.34 28.20
C GLU A 30 0.33 2.96 26.82
N LEU A 31 -0.65 2.06 26.72
CA LEU A 31 -1.63 2.09 25.60
C LEU A 31 -3.06 1.81 26.11
N PRO A 32 -3.75 2.80 26.73
CA PRO A 32 -5.02 2.59 27.44
C PRO A 32 -6.18 2.07 26.58
N HIS A 33 -6.12 2.25 25.26
CA HIS A 33 -7.18 1.83 24.33
C HIS A 33 -6.90 0.47 23.66
N LEU A 34 -5.67 -0.03 23.73
CA LEU A 34 -5.28 -1.31 23.13
C LEU A 34 -5.49 -2.49 24.10
N SER A 35 -5.52 -2.24 25.41
CA SER A 35 -5.69 -3.27 26.44
C SER A 35 -7.13 -3.76 26.63
N ARG A 36 -8.12 -3.11 26.02
CA ARG A 36 -9.55 -3.45 26.20
C ARG A 36 -10.18 -4.26 25.06
N SER A 37 -9.45 -4.56 23.98
CA SER A 37 -9.98 -5.40 22.90
C SER A 37 -9.80 -6.89 23.18
N ALA A 38 -10.66 -7.73 22.60
CA ALA A 38 -10.60 -9.20 22.62
C ALA A 38 -9.29 -9.83 22.07
N GLU A 39 -8.30 -8.98 21.76
CA GLU A 39 -6.99 -9.34 21.23
C GLU A 39 -5.89 -9.46 22.30
N ALA A 40 -6.16 -9.09 23.56
CA ALA A 40 -5.18 -9.20 24.65
C ALA A 40 -4.57 -10.61 24.76
N LYS A 41 -5.38 -11.65 24.51
CA LYS A 41 -4.95 -13.06 24.50
C LYS A 41 -3.95 -13.44 23.41
N TRP A 42 -3.78 -12.59 22.40
CA TRP A 42 -2.86 -12.81 21.27
C TRP A 42 -1.58 -11.97 21.39
N ARG A 43 -1.47 -11.19 22.46
CA ARG A 43 -0.31 -10.35 22.79
C ARG A 43 0.51 -10.95 23.94
N THR A 44 0.09 -12.10 24.46
CA THR A 44 0.76 -12.86 25.52
C THR A 44 2.15 -13.30 25.04
N GLY A 45 3.18 -12.95 25.82
CA GLY A 45 4.58 -13.20 25.48
C GLY A 45 5.26 -12.11 24.63
N LEU A 46 4.57 -11.00 24.35
CA LEU A 46 5.13 -9.82 23.69
C LEU A 46 5.15 -8.62 24.64
N THR A 47 6.32 -8.00 24.80
CA THR A 47 6.48 -6.70 25.43
C THR A 47 6.30 -5.62 24.37
N PHE A 48 5.39 -4.67 24.61
CA PHE A 48 5.14 -3.53 23.73
C PHE A 48 5.80 -2.29 24.31
N VAL A 49 6.68 -1.67 23.53
CA VAL A 49 7.28 -0.39 23.88
C VAL A 49 6.69 0.68 22.98
N SER A 50 5.98 1.64 23.59
CA SER A 50 5.48 2.82 22.89
C SER A 50 6.64 3.75 22.56
N LEU A 51 6.85 4.03 21.27
CA LEU A 51 7.85 5.01 20.82
C LEU A 51 7.31 6.46 20.85
N GLY A 52 6.08 6.66 21.32
CA GLY A 52 5.43 7.95 21.39
C GLY A 52 4.00 7.95 20.84
N VAL A 53 3.29 9.06 21.04
CA VAL A 53 1.93 9.27 20.55
C VAL A 53 1.97 10.23 19.38
N LEU A 54 1.45 9.80 18.23
CA LEU A 54 1.19 10.67 17.09
C LEU A 54 -0.18 11.32 17.24
N THR A 55 -0.26 12.62 17.02
CA THR A 55 -1.54 13.33 16.93
C THR A 55 -2.23 13.04 15.59
N GLN A 56 -3.53 13.35 15.50
CA GLN A 56 -4.25 13.26 14.22
C GLN A 56 -3.66 14.22 13.18
N GLU A 57 -3.17 15.38 13.62
CA GLU A 57 -2.48 16.35 12.78
C GLU A 57 -1.14 15.81 12.27
N ASP A 58 -0.38 15.06 13.09
CA ASP A 58 0.85 14.38 12.65
C ASP A 58 0.57 13.31 11.60
N MET A 59 -0.52 12.55 11.76
CA MET A 59 -0.92 11.47 10.85
C MET A 59 -1.54 11.96 9.54
N THR A 60 -2.05 13.19 9.53
CA THR A 60 -2.63 13.82 8.33
C THR A 60 -1.70 14.87 7.73
N GLY A 61 -0.68 15.33 8.45
CA GLY A 61 0.27 16.35 8.00
C GLY A 61 -0.37 17.72 7.78
N GLY A 62 -1.56 17.95 8.35
CA GLY A 62 -2.40 19.09 7.99
C GLY A 62 -2.88 19.07 6.52
N ALA A 63 -2.77 17.92 5.84
CA ALA A 63 -3.16 17.76 4.45
C ALA A 63 -4.65 17.96 4.29
N ASP A 64 -5.03 18.72 3.27
CA ASP A 64 -6.40 18.76 2.79
C ASP A 64 -6.65 17.48 1.97
N PRO A 65 -7.52 16.56 2.43
CA PRO A 65 -7.80 15.29 1.74
C PRO A 65 -8.43 15.49 0.35
N ASN A 66 -8.84 16.72 0.00
CA ASN A 66 -9.35 17.08 -1.32
C ASN A 66 -8.28 17.56 -2.29
N ARG A 67 -7.04 17.78 -1.84
CA ARG A 67 -5.94 18.14 -2.73
C ARG A 67 -5.52 16.94 -3.56
N VAL A 68 -5.34 17.17 -4.86
CA VAL A 68 -4.83 16.19 -5.82
C VAL A 68 -3.55 16.70 -6.49
N GLY A 69 -2.75 15.78 -7.03
CA GLY A 69 -1.53 16.10 -7.75
C GLY A 69 -0.35 16.48 -6.85
N LEU A 70 0.54 17.37 -7.34
CA LEU A 70 1.84 17.64 -6.72
C LEU A 70 1.76 18.18 -5.28
N ARG A 71 0.67 18.88 -4.92
CA ARG A 71 0.48 19.41 -3.55
C ARG A 71 0.14 18.30 -2.56
N SER A 72 -0.77 17.39 -2.92
CA SER A 72 -1.07 16.16 -2.15
C SER A 72 0.20 15.31 -1.93
N PHE A 73 1.04 15.24 -2.96
CA PHE A 73 2.33 14.56 -2.87
C PHE A 73 3.25 15.18 -1.81
N LEU A 74 3.32 16.51 -1.70
CA LEU A 74 4.12 17.21 -0.67
C LEU A 74 3.55 17.02 0.73
N ASP A 75 2.22 17.00 0.86
CA ASP A 75 1.56 16.80 2.15
C ASP A 75 1.90 15.41 2.72
N ILE A 76 1.92 14.38 1.87
CA ILE A 76 2.36 13.02 2.24
C ILE A 76 3.80 13.01 2.74
N ILE A 77 4.72 13.75 2.10
CA ILE A 77 6.11 13.86 2.58
C ILE A 77 6.15 14.42 4.00
N THR A 78 5.32 15.42 4.29
CA THR A 78 5.26 16.04 5.62
C THR A 78 4.77 15.05 6.67
N VAL A 79 3.73 14.27 6.38
CA VAL A 79 3.25 13.18 7.26
C VAL A 79 4.40 12.23 7.62
N PHE A 80 5.10 11.72 6.61
CA PHE A 80 6.17 10.76 6.82
C PHE A 80 7.38 11.36 7.55
N ARG A 81 7.69 12.64 7.31
CA ARG A 81 8.76 13.34 8.06
C ARG A 81 8.40 13.47 9.54
N ASN A 82 7.16 13.85 9.85
CA ASN A 82 6.70 13.99 11.23
C ASN A 82 6.69 12.63 11.95
N LEU A 83 6.22 11.59 11.26
CA LEU A 83 6.28 10.22 11.74
C LEU A 83 7.71 9.78 12.08
N ASN A 84 8.68 10.01 11.19
CA ASN A 84 10.06 9.60 11.41
C ASN A 84 10.71 10.34 12.57
N LYS A 85 10.47 11.66 12.70
CA LYS A 85 10.97 12.43 13.85
C LYS A 85 10.43 11.90 15.18
N ALA A 86 9.16 11.52 15.23
CA ALA A 86 8.57 10.93 16.42
C ALA A 86 9.18 9.55 16.74
N LEU A 87 9.38 8.72 15.71
CA LEU A 87 10.01 7.40 15.84
C LEU A 87 11.46 7.49 16.31
N GLU A 88 12.26 8.38 15.72
CA GLU A 88 13.65 8.63 16.08
C GLU A 88 13.77 9.01 17.55
N LYS A 89 12.99 10.01 18.00
CA LYS A 89 12.95 10.43 19.41
C LYS A 89 12.56 9.29 20.35
N GLY A 90 11.61 8.44 19.94
CA GLY A 90 11.22 7.26 20.70
C GLY A 90 12.35 6.23 20.80
N LEU A 91 13.01 5.93 19.68
CA LEU A 91 14.12 4.98 19.62
C LEU A 91 15.31 5.45 20.44
N GLU A 92 15.68 6.74 20.36
CA GLU A 92 16.75 7.32 21.18
C GLU A 92 16.44 7.27 22.67
N LYS A 93 15.18 7.53 23.06
CA LYS A 93 14.75 7.46 24.46
C LYS A 93 14.87 6.05 25.03
N HIS A 94 14.52 5.03 24.24
CA HIS A 94 14.49 3.63 24.71
C HIS A 94 15.83 2.89 24.49
N PHE A 95 16.62 3.30 23.50
CA PHE A 95 17.86 2.64 23.07
C PHE A 95 18.99 3.68 22.82
N PRO A 96 19.42 4.43 23.86
CA PRO A 96 20.41 5.49 23.73
C PRO A 96 21.79 4.95 23.34
N LEU A 97 22.53 5.70 22.51
CA LEU A 97 23.88 5.31 22.03
C LEU A 97 24.92 5.20 23.15
N ASN A 98 24.83 6.04 24.18
CA ASN A 98 25.88 6.23 25.21
C ASN A 98 25.42 5.88 26.64
N GLY A 99 24.36 5.08 26.79
CA GLY A 99 23.80 4.73 28.10
C GLY A 99 24.61 3.64 28.82
N SER A 100 25.01 3.90 30.07
CA SER A 100 25.63 2.96 31.02
C SER A 100 24.69 1.84 31.53
N HIS A 101 23.46 1.80 31.02
CA HIS A 101 22.56 0.67 31.20
C HIS A 101 22.56 -0.13 29.90
N ALA A 102 23.03 -1.38 29.97
CA ALA A 102 22.91 -2.36 28.92
C ALA A 102 21.42 -2.66 28.64
N THR A 103 20.70 -1.77 27.97
CA THR A 103 19.44 -2.13 27.33
C THR A 103 19.78 -3.07 26.18
N HIS A 104 19.36 -4.32 26.31
CA HIS A 104 19.52 -5.30 25.24
C HIS A 104 18.86 -4.74 23.97
N LEU A 105 19.68 -4.53 22.94
CA LEU A 105 19.21 -4.17 21.61
C LEU A 105 18.26 -5.24 21.06
N PRO A 106 17.31 -4.88 20.19
CA PRO A 106 16.48 -5.86 19.53
C PRO A 106 17.33 -6.79 18.65
N ASP A 107 16.96 -8.06 18.62
CA ASP A 107 17.59 -9.10 17.81
C ASP A 107 17.31 -8.92 16.30
N LEU A 108 16.22 -8.25 15.95
CA LEU A 108 15.78 -7.93 14.58
C LEU A 108 14.78 -6.76 14.59
N VAL A 109 14.79 -5.93 13.55
CA VAL A 109 13.82 -4.85 13.34
C VAL A 109 12.86 -5.18 12.20
N LEU A 110 11.57 -5.29 12.50
CA LEU A 110 10.50 -5.39 11.50
C LEU A 110 9.80 -4.04 11.41
N ALA A 111 9.89 -3.36 10.27
CA ALA A 111 9.39 -2.00 10.12
C ALA A 111 8.57 -1.80 8.83
N GLY A 112 7.54 -0.97 8.95
CA GLY A 112 6.64 -0.61 7.86
C GLY A 112 7.16 0.51 6.97
N ILE A 113 6.39 0.83 5.92
CA ILE A 113 6.66 2.02 5.12
C ILE A 113 6.65 3.27 6.00
N GLY A 114 7.60 4.16 5.76
CA GLY A 114 7.65 5.44 6.45
C GLY A 114 8.30 5.40 7.82
N ALA A 115 8.78 4.26 8.28
CA ALA A 115 9.60 4.14 9.48
C ALA A 115 11.10 4.09 9.11
N SER A 116 11.58 5.02 8.28
CA SER A 116 13.01 5.09 7.91
C SER A 116 13.91 5.22 9.13
N ALA A 117 13.48 5.94 10.17
CA ALA A 117 14.20 6.05 11.43
C ALA A 117 14.42 4.69 12.11
N ALA A 118 13.51 3.73 11.96
CA ALA A 118 13.69 2.38 12.50
C ALA A 118 14.76 1.58 11.75
N PHE A 119 14.87 1.79 10.44
CA PHE A 119 15.92 1.18 9.64
C PHE A 119 17.28 1.86 9.88
N ASP A 120 17.32 3.18 10.05
CA ASP A 120 18.56 3.88 10.40
C ASP A 120 19.10 3.40 11.75
N PHE A 121 18.21 3.32 12.74
CA PHE A 121 18.52 2.70 14.04
C PHE A 121 19.09 1.29 13.89
N ALA A 122 18.49 0.46 13.02
CA ALA A 122 18.94 -0.91 12.80
C ALA A 122 20.33 -0.95 12.16
N PHE A 123 20.55 -0.20 11.08
CA PHE A 123 21.80 -0.22 10.33
C PHE A 123 22.97 0.40 11.09
N GLU A 124 22.75 1.46 11.85
CA GLU A 124 23.78 2.08 12.70
C GLU A 124 24.30 1.12 13.78
N ARG A 125 23.49 0.12 14.15
CA ARG A 125 23.77 -0.85 15.22
C ARG A 125 23.95 -2.28 14.69
N GLU A 126 24.05 -2.45 13.37
CA GLU A 126 24.22 -3.74 12.70
C GLU A 126 23.13 -4.77 13.08
N ILE A 127 21.90 -4.30 13.31
CA ILE A 127 20.74 -5.13 13.64
C ILE A 127 20.07 -5.58 12.34
N PRO A 128 19.78 -6.88 12.15
CA PRO A 128 19.01 -7.37 11.01
C PRO A 128 17.67 -6.64 10.87
N ALA A 129 17.29 -6.29 9.64
CA ALA A 129 16.04 -5.58 9.37
C ALA A 129 15.20 -6.27 8.29
N VAL A 130 13.88 -6.22 8.46
CA VAL A 130 12.89 -6.70 7.50
C VAL A 130 11.87 -5.60 7.24
N TYR A 131 11.61 -5.36 5.96
CA TYR A 131 10.57 -4.43 5.52
C TYR A 131 9.24 -5.16 5.39
N SER A 132 8.17 -4.58 5.96
CA SER A 132 6.85 -5.22 6.05
C SER A 132 5.77 -4.26 5.55
N HIS A 133 5.08 -4.59 4.46
CA HIS A 133 4.15 -3.64 3.87
C HIS A 133 2.96 -4.28 3.14
N PRO A 134 1.74 -3.74 3.23
CA PRO A 134 0.57 -4.39 2.63
C PRO A 134 0.51 -4.34 1.11
N THR A 135 1.08 -3.36 0.41
CA THR A 135 0.92 -3.25 -1.05
C THR A 135 2.24 -3.15 -1.80
N VAL A 136 2.33 -3.77 -2.97
CA VAL A 136 3.54 -3.63 -3.81
C VAL A 136 3.73 -2.20 -4.34
N SER A 137 2.66 -1.41 -4.45
CA SER A 137 2.64 -0.04 -5.02
C SER A 137 3.60 0.91 -4.31
N LEU A 138 3.83 0.61 -3.05
CA LEU A 138 4.58 1.42 -2.11
C LEU A 138 5.95 0.82 -1.79
N VAL A 139 6.23 -0.40 -2.26
CA VAL A 139 7.56 -1.01 -2.12
C VAL A 139 8.47 -0.35 -3.14
N PRO A 140 9.52 0.36 -2.71
CA PRO A 140 10.48 0.93 -3.63
C PRO A 140 11.18 -0.21 -4.33
N MET A 141 10.90 -0.31 -5.61
CA MET A 141 11.49 -1.29 -6.49
C MET A 141 12.93 -0.85 -6.74
N LEU A 142 13.83 -1.38 -5.91
CA LEU A 142 15.28 -1.18 -5.98
C LEU A 142 15.91 -1.73 -7.27
N SER A 143 15.19 -2.61 -7.96
CA SER A 143 15.48 -3.06 -9.32
C SER A 143 14.87 -2.08 -10.32
N PRO A 144 15.49 -1.86 -11.50
CA PRO A 144 15.17 -0.73 -12.38
C PRO A 144 13.65 -0.64 -12.57
N PRO A 145 13.08 0.58 -12.54
CA PRO A 145 11.64 0.76 -12.57
C PRO A 145 11.11 -0.05 -13.74
N TRP A 146 10.36 -1.10 -13.44
CA TRP A 146 9.79 -1.92 -14.49
C TRP A 146 8.95 -0.96 -15.33
N PRO A 147 9.32 -0.73 -16.60
CA PRO A 147 8.79 0.41 -17.37
C PRO A 147 7.27 0.32 -17.59
N TYR A 148 6.70 -0.84 -17.26
CA TYR A 148 5.29 -1.16 -17.34
C TYR A 148 4.50 -0.91 -16.04
N LEU A 149 5.14 -0.77 -14.87
CA LEU A 149 4.41 -0.44 -13.63
C LEU A 149 4.05 1.06 -13.57
N PRO A 150 2.78 1.42 -13.31
CA PRO A 150 2.42 2.81 -13.07
C PRO A 150 3.03 3.29 -11.75
N PRO A 151 3.66 4.48 -11.73
CA PRO A 151 4.15 5.06 -10.50
C PRO A 151 3.00 5.38 -9.55
N PHE A 152 3.30 5.28 -8.26
CA PHE A 152 2.39 5.54 -7.17
C PHE A 152 1.68 6.91 -7.33
N MET A 153 0.36 6.94 -7.13
CA MET A 153 -0.53 8.11 -7.23
C MET A 153 -0.63 8.80 -8.59
N THR A 154 -0.14 8.18 -9.68
CA THR A 154 -0.24 8.80 -11.02
C THR A 154 -1.59 8.55 -11.69
N GLY A 155 -2.32 7.51 -11.27
CA GLY A 155 -3.53 7.06 -11.96
C GLY A 155 -3.29 6.55 -13.38
N PHE A 156 -2.02 6.35 -13.78
CA PHE A 156 -1.69 5.91 -15.12
C PHE A 156 -2.14 4.47 -15.36
N SER A 157 -2.62 4.21 -16.58
CA SER A 157 -2.98 2.86 -17.00
C SER A 157 -1.75 1.93 -16.93
N TYR A 158 -1.98 0.72 -16.43
CA TYR A 158 -1.02 -0.38 -16.51
C TYR A 158 -1.13 -1.09 -17.86
N ASP A 159 -2.35 -1.42 -18.31
CA ASP A 159 -2.56 -2.24 -19.51
C ASP A 159 -2.33 -1.45 -20.81
N GLU A 160 -2.73 -0.17 -20.86
CA GLU A 160 -2.68 0.67 -22.07
C GLU A 160 -2.10 2.07 -21.81
N PRO A 161 -0.80 2.20 -21.47
CA PRO A 161 -0.19 3.50 -21.24
C PRO A 161 0.11 4.23 -22.55
N THR A 162 -0.29 5.50 -22.65
CA THR A 162 0.06 6.35 -23.81
C THR A 162 1.57 6.58 -23.92
N VAL A 163 2.07 7.03 -25.08
CA VAL A 163 3.48 7.44 -25.23
C VAL A 163 3.86 8.49 -24.19
N LEU A 164 3.00 9.49 -23.98
CA LEU A 164 3.25 10.54 -23.00
C LEU A 164 3.30 9.99 -21.57
N GLN A 165 2.38 9.09 -21.21
CA GLN A 165 2.42 8.42 -19.90
C GLN A 165 3.72 7.62 -19.75
N ARG A 166 4.13 6.83 -20.74
CA ARG A 166 5.40 6.07 -20.68
C ARG A 166 6.61 6.99 -20.49
N VAL A 167 6.67 8.11 -21.20
CA VAL A 167 7.74 9.12 -21.01
C VAL A 167 7.67 9.75 -19.62
N ALA A 168 6.49 10.18 -19.18
CA ALA A 168 6.29 10.76 -17.86
C ALA A 168 6.68 9.79 -16.73
N LYS A 169 6.39 8.48 -16.89
CA LYS A 169 6.83 7.42 -15.96
C LYS A 169 8.35 7.38 -15.85
N MET A 170 9.07 7.35 -16.98
CA MET A 170 10.54 7.33 -16.99
C MET A 170 11.13 8.58 -16.32
N VAL A 171 10.58 9.76 -16.62
CA VAL A 171 11.01 11.02 -15.99
C VAL A 171 10.72 10.99 -14.48
N TYR A 172 9.53 10.57 -14.07
CA TYR A 172 9.17 10.42 -12.66
C TYR A 172 10.18 9.57 -11.91
N PHE A 173 10.49 8.38 -12.41
CA PHE A 173 11.45 7.49 -11.75
C PHE A 173 12.88 8.04 -11.77
N ALA A 174 13.32 8.66 -12.86
CA ALA A 174 14.63 9.30 -12.91
C ALA A 174 14.76 10.43 -11.89
N VAL A 175 13.74 11.29 -11.79
CA VAL A 175 13.68 12.38 -10.80
C VAL A 175 13.67 11.80 -9.39
N VAL A 176 12.76 10.88 -9.05
CA VAL A 176 12.70 10.26 -7.72
C VAL A 176 14.01 9.58 -7.35
N SER A 177 14.66 8.88 -8.29
CA SER A 177 15.96 8.23 -8.04
C SER A 177 17.10 9.24 -7.84
N MET A 178 17.06 10.41 -8.52
CA MET A 178 18.12 11.41 -8.45
C MET A 178 18.00 12.36 -7.25
N VAL A 179 16.79 12.82 -6.93
CA VAL A 179 16.57 13.83 -5.89
C VAL A 179 15.86 13.28 -4.66
N GLY A 180 15.28 12.09 -4.70
CA GLY A 180 14.42 11.63 -3.63
C GLY A 180 15.16 11.32 -2.33
N GLU A 181 16.45 10.90 -2.36
CA GLU A 181 17.27 10.82 -1.12
C GLU A 181 17.42 12.20 -0.46
N ARG A 182 17.62 13.27 -1.26
CA ARG A 182 17.77 14.64 -0.76
C ARG A 182 16.46 15.23 -0.23
N LEU A 183 15.32 14.70 -0.68
CA LEU A 183 13.99 15.17 -0.29
C LEU A 183 13.42 14.39 0.90
N GLU A 184 14.19 13.47 1.51
CA GLU A 184 13.73 12.54 2.57
C GLU A 184 12.44 11.82 2.17
N PHE A 185 12.34 11.47 0.89
CA PHE A 185 11.14 10.84 0.39
C PHE A 185 11.03 9.44 1.03
N PRO A 186 9.89 9.06 1.65
CA PRO A 186 9.77 7.81 2.40
C PRO A 186 10.06 6.56 1.54
N PHE A 187 9.91 6.67 0.22
CA PHE A 187 10.22 5.61 -0.74
C PHE A 187 11.69 5.56 -1.15
N THR A 188 12.44 6.65 -1.04
CA THR A 188 13.87 6.65 -1.43
C THR A 188 14.76 6.09 -0.36
N TYR A 189 14.30 5.99 0.88
CA TYR A 189 15.03 5.30 1.93
C TYR A 189 15.39 3.86 1.54
N LEU A 190 14.42 3.10 1.01
CA LEU A 190 14.71 1.76 0.49
C LEU A 190 15.51 1.78 -0.80
N MET A 191 15.50 2.89 -1.56
CA MET A 191 16.41 3.04 -2.71
C MET A 191 17.86 3.31 -2.28
N SER A 192 18.08 3.68 -1.02
CA SER A 192 19.42 3.97 -0.50
C SER A 192 20.30 2.73 -0.46
N ARG A 193 21.62 2.94 -0.55
CA ARG A 193 22.61 1.85 -0.48
C ARG A 193 22.48 1.01 0.80
N ARG A 194 21.98 1.59 1.90
CA ARG A 194 21.85 0.94 3.20
C ARG A 194 20.74 -0.12 3.22
N ALA A 195 19.72 0.01 2.37
CA ALA A 195 18.54 -0.86 2.37
C ALA A 195 18.49 -1.86 1.19
N LYS A 196 19.57 -1.97 0.40
CA LYS A 196 19.63 -2.82 -0.80
C LYS A 196 19.41 -4.30 -0.49
N SER A 197 20.05 -4.80 0.56
CA SER A 197 20.06 -6.21 0.97
C SER A 197 18.95 -6.55 1.98
N VAL A 198 17.92 -5.71 2.10
CA VAL A 198 16.81 -5.95 3.03
C VAL A 198 15.68 -6.71 2.36
N LEU A 199 15.18 -7.74 3.05
CA LEU A 199 13.98 -8.47 2.65
C LEU A 199 12.75 -7.56 2.73
N LYS A 200 11.99 -7.51 1.63
CA LYS A 200 10.71 -6.81 1.52
C LYS A 200 9.57 -7.81 1.52
N MET A 201 8.91 -7.97 2.67
CA MET A 201 7.67 -8.73 2.78
C MET A 201 6.49 -7.88 2.33
N VAL A 202 5.72 -8.41 1.39
CA VAL A 202 4.54 -7.75 0.83
C VAL A 202 3.29 -8.56 1.19
N HIS A 203 2.38 -7.98 1.97
CA HIS A 203 1.15 -8.63 2.43
C HIS A 203 0.03 -8.62 1.38
N SER A 204 0.43 -8.89 0.15
CA SER A 204 -0.40 -8.99 -1.04
C SER A 204 -0.05 -10.28 -1.78
N PHE A 205 -0.52 -10.42 -3.02
CA PHE A 205 -0.29 -11.61 -3.84
C PHE A 205 -0.41 -11.27 -5.34
N PRO A 206 0.32 -11.99 -6.21
CA PRO A 206 0.11 -11.99 -7.65
C PRO A 206 -1.34 -12.33 -8.02
N GLY A 207 -1.94 -11.51 -8.87
CA GLY A 207 -3.35 -11.64 -9.26
C GLY A 207 -4.13 -10.37 -8.91
N LEU A 208 -4.02 -9.91 -7.67
CA LEU A 208 -4.47 -8.56 -7.30
C LEU A 208 -3.46 -7.52 -7.78
N ASP A 209 -2.18 -7.72 -7.48
CA ASP A 209 -1.13 -6.83 -7.96
C ASP A 209 -0.91 -6.99 -9.46
N TYR A 210 -0.47 -5.90 -10.09
CA TYR A 210 0.00 -5.93 -11.48
C TYR A 210 1.10 -6.99 -11.65
N PRO A 211 1.09 -7.80 -12.71
CA PRO A 211 2.21 -8.69 -13.01
C PRO A 211 3.52 -7.91 -13.22
N PHE A 212 4.59 -8.33 -12.55
CA PHE A 212 5.96 -7.85 -12.78
C PHE A 212 6.98 -8.92 -12.40
N HIS A 213 8.26 -8.71 -12.74
CA HIS A 213 9.31 -9.63 -12.35
C HIS A 213 9.63 -9.42 -10.86
N THR A 214 9.30 -10.39 -10.03
CA THR A 214 9.56 -10.31 -8.60
C THR A 214 11.02 -10.71 -8.29
N PRO A 215 11.86 -9.82 -7.74
CA PRO A 215 13.21 -10.18 -7.31
C PRO A 215 13.16 -11.06 -6.05
N PRO A 216 14.19 -11.89 -5.76
CA PRO A 216 14.18 -12.77 -4.59
C PRO A 216 14.03 -12.04 -3.24
N LEU A 217 14.54 -10.80 -3.14
CA LEU A 217 14.39 -9.95 -1.95
C LEU A 217 12.97 -9.38 -1.77
N LEU A 218 12.04 -9.59 -2.71
CA LEU A 218 10.63 -9.24 -2.55
C LEU A 218 9.83 -10.54 -2.40
N GLN A 219 9.21 -10.72 -1.24
CA GLN A 219 8.47 -11.93 -0.92
C GLN A 219 7.02 -11.60 -0.60
N TYR A 220 6.10 -12.19 -1.37
CA TYR A 220 4.68 -12.13 -1.08
C TYR A 220 4.33 -13.04 0.09
N THR A 221 3.45 -12.56 0.97
CA THR A 221 2.92 -13.34 2.10
C THR A 221 1.43 -13.60 1.99
N GLY A 222 0.71 -12.96 1.06
CA GLY A 222 -0.75 -12.89 1.13
C GLY A 222 -1.22 -12.08 2.34
N ALA A 223 -2.52 -12.14 2.63
CA ALA A 223 -3.09 -11.44 3.78
C ALA A 223 -2.55 -11.99 5.11
N LEU A 224 -2.16 -11.08 6.01
CA LEU A 224 -1.77 -11.43 7.36
C LEU A 224 -2.99 -11.50 8.29
N LEU A 225 -3.90 -12.40 7.94
CA LEU A 225 -5.10 -12.70 8.69
C LEU A 225 -5.02 -14.09 9.27
N ARG A 226 -5.49 -14.23 10.50
CA ARG A 226 -5.67 -15.52 11.14
C ARG A 226 -7.12 -15.98 10.98
N PRO A 227 -7.38 -17.30 10.90
CA PRO A 227 -8.74 -17.83 10.85
C PRO A 227 -9.64 -17.29 11.99
N GLU A 228 -9.11 -17.09 13.20
CA GLU A 228 -9.87 -16.58 14.33
C GLU A 228 -10.32 -15.12 14.16
N SER A 229 -9.67 -14.35 13.27
CA SER A 229 -10.11 -13.00 12.93
C SER A 229 -11.45 -12.98 12.21
N LEU A 230 -11.83 -14.08 11.56
CA LEU A 230 -13.12 -14.25 10.87
C LEU A 230 -14.22 -14.75 11.81
N SER A 231 -13.90 -15.06 13.07
CA SER A 231 -14.89 -15.63 13.99
C SER A 231 -16.06 -14.67 14.23
N PRO A 232 -17.32 -15.14 14.13
CA PRO A 232 -18.51 -14.37 14.48
C PRO A 232 -18.50 -13.84 15.92
N ASP A 233 -17.76 -14.46 16.83
CA ASP A 233 -17.65 -14.03 18.23
C ASP A 233 -16.84 -12.74 18.39
N ARG A 234 -16.20 -12.25 17.32
CA ARG A 234 -15.57 -10.93 17.28
C ARG A 234 -16.55 -9.80 16.96
N LEU A 235 -17.76 -10.11 16.53
CA LEU A 235 -18.81 -9.13 16.34
C LEU A 235 -19.46 -8.80 17.68
N ASP A 236 -19.83 -7.53 17.85
CA ASP A 236 -20.67 -7.14 18.99
C ASP A 236 -22.00 -7.94 18.93
N PRO A 237 -22.51 -8.45 20.06
CA PRO A 237 -23.76 -9.22 20.08
C PRO A 237 -24.94 -8.50 19.43
N SER A 238 -25.01 -7.16 19.52
CA SER A 238 -26.06 -6.37 18.89
C SER A 238 -25.94 -6.37 17.36
N VAL A 239 -24.72 -6.22 16.83
CA VAL A 239 -24.43 -6.27 15.39
C VAL A 239 -24.72 -7.67 14.84
N ARG A 240 -24.28 -8.73 15.55
CA ARG A 240 -24.56 -10.12 15.16
C ARG A 240 -26.06 -10.40 15.11
N LYS A 241 -26.77 -10.05 16.18
CA LYS A 241 -28.24 -10.19 16.24
C LYS A 241 -28.92 -9.43 15.11
N TRP A 242 -28.45 -8.22 14.79
CA TRP A 242 -29.00 -7.44 13.70
C TRP A 242 -28.78 -8.12 12.35
N LEU A 243 -27.57 -8.63 12.07
CA LEU A 243 -27.25 -9.36 10.84
C LEU A 243 -28.12 -10.60 10.66
N ASP A 244 -28.34 -11.37 11.74
CA ASP A 244 -29.11 -12.61 11.74
C ASP A 244 -30.63 -12.38 11.66
N ALA A 245 -31.11 -11.18 11.96
CA ALA A 245 -32.55 -10.86 12.01
C ALA A 245 -33.25 -10.81 10.65
N SER A 246 -32.52 -10.89 9.53
CA SER A 246 -33.10 -10.83 8.18
C SER A 246 -32.42 -11.80 7.22
N SER A 247 -33.17 -12.29 6.24
CA SER A 247 -32.64 -13.07 5.12
C SER A 247 -32.01 -12.21 4.01
N LEU A 248 -32.20 -10.88 4.04
CA LEU A 248 -31.68 -9.98 3.01
C LEU A 248 -30.15 -9.93 3.03
N PRO A 249 -29.50 -9.80 1.85
CA PRO A 249 -28.07 -9.54 1.77
C PRO A 249 -27.74 -8.19 2.42
N VAL A 250 -26.50 -8.05 2.87
CA VAL A 250 -25.97 -6.89 3.59
C VAL A 250 -24.83 -6.28 2.80
N VAL A 251 -24.86 -4.95 2.68
CA VAL A 251 -23.72 -4.13 2.29
C VAL A 251 -23.02 -3.70 3.57
N TYR A 252 -21.78 -4.13 3.75
CA TYR A 252 -20.94 -3.63 4.83
C TYR A 252 -20.20 -2.38 4.37
N VAL A 253 -20.21 -1.32 5.17
CA VAL A 253 -19.58 -0.03 4.84
C VAL A 253 -18.53 0.29 5.89
N SER A 254 -17.29 0.54 5.45
CA SER A 254 -16.23 1.06 6.31
C SER A 254 -15.16 1.79 5.50
N PHE A 255 -14.85 3.02 5.92
CA PHE A 255 -13.80 3.83 5.32
C PHE A 255 -12.50 3.88 6.17
N GLY A 256 -12.32 2.89 7.05
CA GLY A 256 -11.15 2.80 7.91
C GLY A 256 -11.19 3.77 9.10
N SER A 257 -10.05 3.90 9.79
CA SER A 257 -9.93 4.67 11.03
C SER A 257 -9.25 6.03 10.87
N LEU A 258 -8.64 6.29 9.72
CA LEU A 258 -7.90 7.52 9.44
C LEU A 258 -8.72 8.53 8.63
N LEU A 259 -9.66 8.06 7.82
CA LEU A 259 -10.51 8.94 7.04
C LEU A 259 -11.51 9.64 7.95
N HIS A 260 -11.66 10.94 7.72
CA HIS A 260 -12.83 11.71 8.13
C HIS A 260 -13.75 11.84 6.91
N ILE A 261 -14.97 11.33 6.98
CA ILE A 261 -15.97 11.53 5.92
C ILE A 261 -16.46 12.98 5.94
N GLU A 262 -16.65 13.55 4.75
CA GLU A 262 -17.18 14.90 4.56
C GLU A 262 -18.71 14.88 4.53
N GLU A 263 -19.35 15.95 5.03
CA GLU A 263 -20.80 16.14 4.99
C GLU A 263 -21.43 15.75 3.65
N ARG A 264 -20.90 16.27 2.54
CA ARG A 264 -21.41 15.96 1.18
C ARG A 264 -21.42 14.46 0.89
N MET A 265 -20.36 13.75 1.25
CA MET A 265 -20.26 12.31 1.04
C MET A 265 -21.20 11.55 1.98
N GLY A 266 -21.26 11.96 3.25
CA GLY A 266 -22.19 11.41 4.24
C GLY A 266 -23.64 11.49 3.76
N HIS A 267 -24.06 12.66 3.29
CA HIS A 267 -25.38 12.91 2.74
C HIS A 267 -25.64 12.07 1.48
N THR A 268 -24.69 12.02 0.54
CA THR A 268 -24.82 11.23 -0.70
C THR A 268 -24.98 9.74 -0.42
N LEU A 269 -24.23 9.19 0.54
CA LEU A 269 -24.33 7.79 0.95
C LEU A 269 -25.67 7.50 1.65
N MET A 270 -26.10 8.39 2.55
CA MET A 270 -27.39 8.23 3.22
C MET A 270 -28.56 8.30 2.23
N GLU A 271 -28.52 9.21 1.26
CA GLU A 271 -29.50 9.24 0.16
C GLU A 271 -29.47 7.95 -0.68
N ALA A 272 -28.28 7.38 -0.92
CA ALA A 272 -28.15 6.11 -1.61
C ALA A 272 -28.81 4.96 -0.81
N PHE A 273 -28.60 4.92 0.50
CA PHE A 273 -29.15 3.90 1.39
C PHE A 273 -30.65 4.09 1.68
N SER A 274 -31.14 5.33 1.61
CA SER A 274 -32.56 5.70 1.73
C SER A 274 -33.36 5.51 0.45
N GLY A 275 -32.75 5.04 -0.65
CA GLY A 275 -33.39 4.84 -1.96
C GLY A 275 -34.68 4.00 -1.96
N PRO A 276 -35.42 3.97 -3.09
CA PRO A 276 -36.81 3.51 -3.15
C PRO A 276 -37.02 2.08 -2.61
N SER A 277 -38.16 1.89 -1.94
CA SER A 277 -38.62 0.61 -1.42
C SER A 277 -39.40 -0.16 -2.50
N PRO A 278 -39.33 -1.51 -2.57
CA PRO A 278 -38.59 -2.42 -1.70
C PRO A 278 -37.08 -2.44 -1.97
N ARG A 279 -36.27 -2.42 -0.90
CA ARG A 279 -34.81 -2.52 -1.01
C ARG A 279 -34.35 -3.97 -1.04
N PRO A 280 -33.45 -4.35 -1.97
CA PRO A 280 -32.96 -5.72 -2.08
C PRO A 280 -31.87 -6.08 -1.07
N TYR A 281 -31.40 -5.13 -0.25
CA TYR A 281 -30.34 -5.33 0.73
C TYR A 281 -30.50 -4.44 1.97
N ARG A 282 -29.77 -4.78 3.03
CA ARG A 282 -29.58 -3.99 4.26
C ARG A 282 -28.17 -3.40 4.29
N VAL A 283 -27.93 -2.40 5.15
CA VAL A 283 -26.65 -1.70 5.23
C VAL A 283 -26.14 -1.70 6.67
N LEU A 284 -24.94 -2.25 6.89
CA LEU A 284 -24.20 -2.16 8.13
C LEU A 284 -23.05 -1.17 7.94
N TRP A 285 -23.10 0.00 8.58
CA TRP A 285 -22.05 1.00 8.49
C TRP A 285 -21.26 1.10 9.80
N ALA A 286 -19.95 0.81 9.72
CA ALA A 286 -19.01 1.10 10.81
C ALA A 286 -18.44 2.53 10.66
N LEU A 287 -18.85 3.43 11.56
CA LEU A 287 -18.43 4.83 11.58
C LEU A 287 -18.29 5.35 13.01
N GLY A 288 -17.13 5.93 13.34
CA GLY A 288 -16.90 6.47 14.69
C GLY A 288 -17.81 7.66 15.02
N GLU A 289 -18.25 7.74 16.28
CA GLU A 289 -19.25 8.71 16.76
C GLU A 289 -18.93 10.17 16.41
N LYS A 290 -17.64 10.54 16.45
CA LYS A 290 -17.18 11.90 16.12
C LYS A 290 -17.55 12.35 14.70
N GLN A 291 -17.81 11.42 13.80
CA GLN A 291 -18.12 11.69 12.40
C GLN A 291 -19.63 11.68 12.13
N TRP A 292 -20.47 11.36 13.13
CA TRP A 292 -21.92 11.31 12.93
C TRP A 292 -22.54 12.69 12.70
N ALA A 293 -21.83 13.75 13.09
CA ALA A 293 -22.21 15.14 12.78
C ALA A 293 -22.16 15.47 11.28
N GLU A 294 -21.42 14.68 10.49
CA GLU A 294 -21.31 14.81 9.03
C GLU A 294 -22.44 14.05 8.29
N LEU A 295 -23.34 13.40 9.03
CA LEU A 295 -24.50 12.72 8.46
C LEU A 295 -25.75 13.61 8.58
N PRO A 296 -26.76 13.41 7.72
CA PRO A 296 -28.05 14.07 7.86
C PRO A 296 -28.66 13.84 9.26
N PRO A 297 -29.60 14.69 9.69
CA PRO A 297 -30.41 14.46 10.88
C PRO A 297 -31.01 13.04 10.95
N ARG A 298 -31.05 12.46 12.16
CA ARG A 298 -31.40 11.04 12.37
C ARG A 298 -32.82 10.68 11.91
N ASP A 299 -33.74 11.63 11.87
CA ASP A 299 -35.10 11.47 11.33
C ASP A 299 -35.14 11.24 9.81
N GLN A 300 -34.04 11.51 9.10
CA GLN A 300 -33.90 11.27 7.66
C GLN A 300 -33.23 9.93 7.34
N TRP A 301 -32.85 9.15 8.37
CA TRP A 301 -32.14 7.88 8.18
C TRP A 301 -33.12 6.77 7.76
N PRO A 302 -32.64 5.72 7.05
CA PRO A 302 -33.45 4.54 6.82
C PRO A 302 -33.84 3.90 8.16
N SER A 303 -34.95 3.15 8.17
CA SER A 303 -35.41 2.40 9.35
C SER A 303 -34.30 1.47 9.87
N GLU A 304 -34.23 1.29 11.19
CA GLU A 304 -33.26 0.41 11.86
C GLU A 304 -33.31 -1.05 11.36
N ASP A 305 -34.44 -1.50 10.80
CA ASP A 305 -34.55 -2.82 10.16
C ASP A 305 -33.71 -2.95 8.88
N VAL A 306 -33.37 -1.84 8.21
CA VAL A 306 -32.65 -1.83 6.93
C VAL A 306 -31.26 -1.20 7.05
N PHE A 307 -31.04 -0.32 8.01
CA PHE A 307 -29.77 0.37 8.22
C PHE A 307 -29.33 0.25 9.68
N HIS A 308 -28.08 -0.13 9.91
CA HIS A 308 -27.48 -0.16 11.24
C HIS A 308 -26.15 0.55 11.25
N LEU A 309 -26.03 1.55 12.12
CA LEU A 309 -24.81 2.30 12.35
C LEU A 309 -24.13 1.80 13.63
N ALA A 310 -22.90 1.33 13.49
CA ALA A 310 -22.07 0.87 14.59
C ALA A 310 -20.83 1.75 14.70
N THR A 311 -20.40 2.05 15.93
CA THR A 311 -19.22 2.89 16.20
C THR A 311 -17.92 2.23 15.76
N TRP A 312 -17.88 0.90 15.86
CA TRP A 312 -16.79 0.06 15.39
C TRP A 312 -17.32 -1.35 15.10
N VAL A 313 -16.74 -2.00 14.09
CA VAL A 313 -17.06 -3.40 13.74
C VAL A 313 -15.74 -4.10 13.43
N ALA A 314 -15.58 -5.34 13.90
CA ALA A 314 -14.47 -6.19 13.50
C ALA A 314 -14.61 -6.56 12.00
N THR A 315 -13.98 -5.77 11.13
CA THR A 315 -14.11 -5.88 9.67
C THR A 315 -13.94 -7.32 9.14
N PRO A 316 -12.91 -8.10 9.51
CA PRO A 316 -12.77 -9.46 8.99
C PRO A 316 -13.94 -10.39 9.38
N ALA A 317 -14.51 -10.23 10.58
CA ALA A 317 -15.65 -11.02 11.04
C ALA A 317 -16.95 -10.59 10.36
N ALA A 318 -17.14 -9.29 10.10
CA ALA A 318 -18.30 -8.80 9.35
C ALA A 318 -18.25 -9.29 7.90
N LEU A 319 -17.09 -9.19 7.25
CA LEU A 319 -16.90 -9.65 5.88
C LEU A 319 -17.08 -11.17 5.73
N ALA A 320 -16.72 -11.94 6.76
CA ALA A 320 -16.92 -13.39 6.79
C ALA A 320 -18.38 -13.81 7.05
N HIS A 321 -19.27 -12.87 7.42
CA HIS A 321 -20.67 -13.16 7.68
C HIS A 321 -21.41 -13.50 6.39
N GLU A 322 -22.19 -14.59 6.38
CA GLU A 322 -22.85 -15.11 5.16
C GLU A 322 -23.77 -14.10 4.46
N LYS A 323 -24.38 -13.19 5.22
CA LYS A 323 -25.26 -12.13 4.69
C LYS A 323 -24.48 -11.00 4.03
N VAL A 324 -23.20 -10.77 4.36
CA VAL A 324 -22.42 -9.68 3.77
C VAL A 324 -22.01 -10.07 2.35
N LYS A 325 -22.54 -9.37 1.36
CA LYS A 325 -22.32 -9.67 -0.07
C LYS A 325 -21.49 -8.61 -0.80
N VAL A 326 -21.43 -7.40 -0.27
CA VAL A 326 -20.67 -6.29 -0.84
C VAL A 326 -19.98 -5.52 0.27
N PHE A 327 -18.71 -5.17 0.06
CA PHE A 327 -17.98 -4.25 0.91
C PHE A 327 -17.84 -2.88 0.23
N LEU A 328 -18.49 -1.86 0.79
CA LEU A 328 -18.27 -0.47 0.41
C LEU A 328 -17.07 0.08 1.21
N SER A 329 -15.97 0.34 0.52
CA SER A 329 -14.66 0.56 1.12
C SER A 329 -13.97 1.81 0.62
N HIS A 330 -13.12 2.42 1.45
CA HIS A 330 -12.15 3.43 1.03
C HIS A 330 -10.97 2.87 0.19
N CYS A 331 -10.92 1.56 -0.09
CA CYS A 331 -9.81 0.91 -0.82
C CYS A 331 -8.45 0.88 -0.09
N GLY A 332 -8.39 1.08 1.23
CA GLY A 332 -7.13 0.86 1.95
C GLY A 332 -6.68 -0.60 1.83
N ALA A 333 -5.38 -0.85 1.61
CA ALA A 333 -4.86 -2.18 1.25
C ALA A 333 -5.34 -3.29 2.19
N ASN A 334 -5.21 -3.09 3.51
CA ASN A 334 -5.64 -4.07 4.51
C ASN A 334 -7.12 -4.45 4.38
N GLY A 335 -8.02 -3.47 4.19
CA GLY A 335 -9.45 -3.73 4.06
C GLY A 335 -9.79 -4.49 2.77
N VAL A 336 -9.05 -4.21 1.69
CA VAL A 336 -9.18 -4.94 0.43
C VAL A 336 -8.69 -6.39 0.57
N HIS A 337 -7.56 -6.61 1.24
CA HIS A 337 -7.09 -7.97 1.54
C HIS A 337 -8.05 -8.72 2.46
N GLU A 338 -8.61 -8.06 3.47
CA GLU A 338 -9.64 -8.63 4.35
C GLU A 338 -10.88 -9.08 3.55
N ALA A 339 -11.35 -8.25 2.61
CA ALA A 339 -12.50 -8.56 1.77
C ALA A 339 -12.24 -9.71 0.81
N ILE A 340 -11.10 -9.71 0.12
CA ILE A 340 -10.73 -10.83 -0.77
C ILE A 340 -10.52 -12.11 0.06
N TYR A 341 -9.96 -12.02 1.27
CA TYR A 341 -9.75 -13.19 2.13
C TYR A 341 -11.08 -13.81 2.57
N ALA A 342 -12.08 -12.98 2.84
CA ALA A 342 -13.44 -13.39 3.15
C ALA A 342 -14.24 -13.86 1.92
N GLY A 343 -13.84 -13.48 0.71
CA GLY A 343 -14.55 -13.81 -0.53
C GLY A 343 -15.63 -12.78 -0.89
N THR A 344 -15.49 -11.54 -0.41
CA THR A 344 -16.49 -10.47 -0.55
C THR A 344 -16.06 -9.43 -1.60
N PRO A 345 -16.82 -9.27 -2.69
CA PRO A 345 -16.59 -8.22 -3.69
C PRO A 345 -16.70 -6.80 -3.14
N ILE A 346 -16.10 -5.84 -3.85
CA ILE A 346 -15.85 -4.49 -3.32
C ILE A 346 -16.47 -3.41 -4.19
N VAL A 347 -17.07 -2.39 -3.57
CA VAL A 347 -17.30 -1.09 -4.20
C VAL A 347 -16.36 -0.09 -3.51
N GLY A 348 -15.48 0.51 -4.30
CA GLY A 348 -14.39 1.34 -3.81
C GLY A 348 -14.66 2.84 -3.96
N ILE A 349 -14.39 3.62 -2.92
CA ILE A 349 -14.41 5.09 -2.92
C ILE A 349 -13.07 5.58 -2.35
N PRO A 350 -12.00 5.68 -3.17
CA PRO A 350 -10.67 6.05 -2.69
C PRO A 350 -10.55 7.54 -2.37
N HIS A 351 -9.75 7.86 -1.33
CA HIS A 351 -9.53 9.22 -0.86
C HIS A 351 -8.06 9.65 -1.03
N PHE A 352 -7.14 8.99 -0.30
CA PHE A 352 -5.73 9.39 -0.22
C PHE A 352 -4.81 8.19 -0.02
N GLY A 353 -3.49 8.43 -0.08
CA GLY A 353 -2.49 7.39 0.16
C GLY A 353 -2.57 6.25 -0.86
N ASP A 354 -2.54 5.01 -0.39
CA ASP A 354 -2.56 3.79 -1.21
C ASP A 354 -3.89 3.51 -1.92
N GLN A 355 -4.96 4.17 -1.46
CA GLN A 355 -6.33 3.82 -1.79
C GLN A 355 -6.64 3.86 -3.29
N LEU A 356 -6.16 4.88 -4.00
CA LEU A 356 -6.38 4.99 -5.45
C LEU A 356 -5.66 3.87 -6.21
N ASP A 357 -4.42 3.59 -5.84
CA ASP A 357 -3.60 2.54 -6.45
C ASP A 357 -4.18 1.14 -6.23
N VAL A 358 -4.65 0.87 -5.02
CA VAL A 358 -5.34 -0.38 -4.68
C VAL A 358 -6.70 -0.45 -5.39
N GLY A 359 -7.43 0.67 -5.48
CA GLY A 359 -8.68 0.81 -6.23
C GLY A 359 -8.55 0.50 -7.72
N LEU A 360 -7.46 0.91 -8.35
CA LEU A 360 -7.19 0.57 -9.75
C LEU A 360 -6.89 -0.92 -9.94
N ARG A 361 -6.15 -1.52 -9.00
CA ARG A 361 -5.83 -2.96 -9.00
C ARG A 361 -7.07 -3.83 -8.83
N LEU A 362 -7.93 -3.50 -7.86
CA LEU A 362 -9.18 -4.26 -7.64
C LEU A 362 -10.12 -4.17 -8.85
N LYS A 363 -10.22 -2.98 -9.48
CA LYS A 363 -11.00 -2.79 -10.71
C LYS A 363 -10.46 -3.65 -11.85
N ARG A 364 -9.14 -3.60 -12.09
CA ARG A 364 -8.48 -4.43 -13.12
C ARG A 364 -8.63 -5.92 -12.85
N ALA A 365 -8.53 -6.34 -11.59
CA ALA A 365 -8.62 -7.74 -11.22
C ALA A 365 -10.05 -8.31 -11.36
N GLY A 366 -11.05 -7.42 -11.48
CA GLY A 366 -12.46 -7.76 -11.65
C GLY A 366 -13.15 -8.15 -10.34
N VAL A 367 -12.65 -7.68 -9.19
CA VAL A 367 -13.22 -7.99 -7.86
C VAL A 367 -14.05 -6.83 -7.29
N GLY A 368 -14.21 -5.77 -8.07
CA GLY A 368 -15.02 -4.64 -7.66
C GLY A 368 -15.07 -3.49 -8.65
N LEU A 369 -15.84 -2.48 -8.28
CA LEU A 369 -15.97 -1.21 -8.99
C LEU A 369 -15.33 -0.09 -8.17
N MET A 370 -15.03 1.02 -8.85
CA MET A 370 -14.48 2.22 -8.21
C MET A 370 -15.33 3.43 -8.61
N LEU A 371 -15.78 4.17 -7.60
CA LEU A 371 -16.49 5.42 -7.72
C LEU A 371 -15.54 6.59 -7.43
N ASP A 372 -15.78 7.72 -8.08
CA ASP A 372 -15.08 8.96 -7.80
C ASP A 372 -15.85 9.74 -6.73
N ARG A 373 -15.23 9.93 -5.56
CA ARG A 373 -15.84 10.62 -4.42
C ARG A 373 -16.35 12.02 -4.73
N HIS A 374 -15.76 12.69 -5.73
CA HIS A 374 -16.07 14.09 -6.06
C HIS A 374 -17.27 14.22 -6.98
N THR A 375 -17.55 13.20 -7.78
CA THR A 375 -18.55 13.23 -8.85
C THR A 375 -19.68 12.23 -8.64
N MET A 376 -19.50 11.23 -7.77
CA MET A 376 -20.53 10.24 -7.48
C MET A 376 -21.82 10.88 -6.97
N THR A 377 -22.93 10.32 -7.42
CA THR A 377 -24.28 10.60 -6.93
C THR A 377 -24.81 9.41 -6.13
N ALA A 378 -25.91 9.62 -5.40
CA ALA A 378 -26.61 8.54 -4.73
C ALA A 378 -27.06 7.43 -5.71
N ALA A 379 -27.37 7.80 -6.96
CA ALA A 379 -27.72 6.85 -8.01
C ALA A 379 -26.52 5.99 -8.43
N ASP A 380 -25.33 6.58 -8.57
CA ASP A 380 -24.11 5.85 -8.90
C ASP A 380 -23.73 4.83 -7.82
N VAL A 381 -23.88 5.22 -6.55
CA VAL A 381 -23.65 4.32 -5.40
C VAL A 381 -24.61 3.13 -5.43
N ARG A 382 -25.92 3.38 -5.63
CA ARG A 382 -26.92 2.31 -5.75
C ARG A 382 -26.64 1.40 -6.94
N HIS A 383 -26.28 1.97 -8.09
CA HIS A 383 -25.97 1.22 -9.30
C HIS A 383 -24.75 0.32 -9.09
N ALA A 384 -23.65 0.85 -8.55
CA ALA A 384 -22.44 0.07 -8.30
C ALA A 384 -22.67 -1.07 -7.28
N ILE A 385 -23.42 -0.82 -6.21
CA ILE A 385 -23.80 -1.87 -5.25
C ILE A 385 -24.63 -2.95 -5.94
N ALA A 386 -25.66 -2.56 -6.70
CA ALA A 386 -26.53 -3.50 -7.39
C ALA A 386 -25.76 -4.32 -8.45
N GLU A 387 -24.86 -3.69 -9.20
CA GLU A 387 -24.03 -4.34 -10.21
C GLU A 387 -23.10 -5.37 -9.55
N VAL A 388 -22.34 -4.97 -8.53
CA VAL A 388 -21.42 -5.87 -7.83
C VAL A 388 -22.15 -7.02 -7.13
N MET A 389 -23.36 -6.78 -6.62
CA MET A 389 -24.16 -7.79 -5.94
C MET A 389 -24.83 -8.79 -6.91
N SER A 390 -25.25 -8.35 -8.09
CA SER A 390 -26.04 -9.17 -9.04
C SER A 390 -25.19 -9.84 -10.13
N ASN A 391 -24.05 -9.26 -10.49
CA ASN A 391 -23.17 -9.79 -11.51
C ASN A 391 -22.22 -10.85 -10.91
N ALA A 392 -22.49 -12.11 -11.22
CA ALA A 392 -21.75 -13.27 -10.71
C ALA A 392 -20.23 -13.20 -11.00
N SER A 393 -19.81 -12.50 -12.06
CA SER A 393 -18.38 -12.40 -12.39
C SER A 393 -17.55 -11.79 -11.25
N PHE A 394 -18.08 -10.82 -10.50
CA PHE A 394 -17.35 -10.25 -9.35
C PHE A 394 -17.14 -11.28 -8.24
N ALA A 395 -18.17 -12.09 -7.93
CA ALA A 395 -18.08 -13.14 -6.93
C ALA A 395 -17.12 -14.26 -7.36
N GLU A 396 -17.20 -14.70 -8.62
CA GLU A 396 -16.32 -15.73 -9.20
C GLU A 396 -14.86 -15.28 -9.19
N ARG A 397 -14.59 -14.04 -9.63
CA ARG A 397 -13.24 -13.47 -9.62
C ARG A 397 -12.72 -13.30 -8.19
N THR A 398 -13.57 -12.87 -7.26
CA THR A 398 -13.20 -12.74 -5.85
C THR A 398 -12.87 -14.10 -5.24
N ALA A 399 -13.67 -15.14 -5.51
CA ALA A 399 -13.39 -16.50 -5.05
C ALA A 399 -12.08 -17.07 -5.62
N HIS A 400 -11.80 -16.81 -6.90
CA HIS A 400 -10.54 -17.19 -7.53
C HIS A 400 -9.33 -16.52 -6.86
N LEU A 401 -9.39 -15.21 -6.59
CA LEU A 401 -8.33 -14.50 -5.90
C LEU A 401 -8.24 -14.86 -4.40
N GLN A 402 -9.36 -15.17 -3.75
CA GLN A 402 -9.38 -15.69 -2.39
C GLN A 402 -8.57 -16.99 -2.29
N ALA A 403 -8.83 -17.94 -3.19
CA ALA A 403 -8.10 -19.20 -3.24
C ALA A 403 -6.60 -18.95 -3.49
N THR A 404 -6.29 -18.07 -4.43
CA THR A 404 -4.90 -17.70 -4.76
C THR A 404 -4.18 -17.09 -3.56
N MET A 405 -4.78 -16.12 -2.87
CA MET A 405 -4.17 -15.46 -1.73
C MET A 405 -3.90 -16.41 -0.56
N LYS A 406 -4.81 -17.36 -0.29
CA LYS A 406 -4.63 -18.36 0.77
C LYS A 406 -3.42 -19.28 0.52
N LEU A 407 -3.02 -19.49 -0.73
CA LEU A 407 -1.83 -20.28 -1.07
C LEU A 407 -0.50 -19.59 -0.70
N TYR A 408 -0.50 -18.29 -0.43
CA TYR A 408 0.71 -17.56 -0.03
C TYR A 408 1.03 -17.67 1.47
N GLY A 409 0.28 -18.46 2.24
CA GLY A 409 0.64 -18.87 3.61
C GLY A 409 0.42 -17.84 4.71
N GLY A 410 0.17 -16.57 4.38
CA GLY A 410 -0.21 -15.54 5.34
C GLY A 410 0.83 -15.34 6.45
N VAL A 411 0.34 -15.36 7.70
CA VAL A 411 1.15 -15.18 8.91
C VAL A 411 2.27 -16.21 9.01
N GLU A 412 2.04 -17.44 8.57
CA GLU A 412 3.04 -18.51 8.69
C GLU A 412 4.24 -18.27 7.77
N ARG A 413 3.97 -17.96 6.50
CA ARG A 413 5.04 -17.59 5.55
C ARG A 413 5.80 -16.35 6.01
N ALA A 414 5.11 -15.35 6.55
CA ALA A 414 5.75 -14.14 7.06
C ALA A 414 6.67 -14.44 8.26
N ALA A 415 6.27 -15.33 9.16
CA ALA A 415 7.12 -15.77 10.27
C ALA A 415 8.34 -16.54 9.77
N ASP A 416 8.17 -17.49 8.85
CA ASP A 416 9.29 -18.26 8.28
C ASP A 416 10.32 -17.33 7.61
N LEU A 417 9.86 -16.30 6.91
CA LEU A 417 10.72 -15.30 6.28
C LEU A 417 11.50 -14.47 7.32
N VAL A 418 10.85 -14.04 8.40
CA VAL A 418 11.53 -13.31 9.48
C VAL A 418 12.56 -14.20 10.19
N GLU A 419 12.19 -15.46 10.49
CA GLU A 419 13.09 -16.44 11.10
C GLU A 419 14.28 -16.76 10.20
N TYR A 420 14.07 -16.80 8.88
CA TYR A 420 15.14 -16.94 7.89
C TYR A 420 16.14 -15.78 7.96
N VAL A 421 15.66 -14.53 7.91
CA VAL A 421 16.54 -13.34 7.97
C VAL A 421 17.33 -13.31 9.26
N TYR A 422 16.69 -13.63 10.38
CA TYR A 422 17.36 -13.73 11.68
C TYR A 422 18.45 -14.81 11.68
N SER A 423 18.15 -16.00 11.15
CA SER A 423 19.10 -17.12 11.10
C SER A 423 20.31 -16.85 10.21
N MET A 424 20.15 -16.00 9.20
CA MET A 424 21.23 -15.54 8.32
C MET A 424 22.02 -14.35 8.89
N GLY A 425 21.71 -13.89 10.11
CA GLY A 425 22.34 -12.71 10.70
C GLY A 425 22.07 -11.43 9.92
N GLY A 426 20.98 -11.39 9.13
CA GLY A 426 20.64 -10.27 8.26
C GLY A 426 21.36 -10.24 6.90
N ASP A 427 22.34 -11.13 6.63
CA ASP A 427 23.02 -11.18 5.34
C ASP A 427 22.16 -11.90 4.29
N LEU A 428 21.63 -11.13 3.34
CA LEU A 428 20.85 -11.62 2.21
C LEU A 428 21.52 -11.32 0.86
N SER A 429 22.84 -11.13 0.86
CA SER A 429 23.62 -10.82 -0.35
C SER A 429 23.45 -11.87 -1.45
N HIS A 430 23.19 -13.13 -1.09
CA HIS A 430 22.92 -14.23 -2.04
C HIS A 430 21.53 -14.14 -2.71
N TRP A 431 20.62 -13.28 -2.21
CA TRP A 431 19.34 -12.97 -2.85
C TRP A 431 19.39 -11.73 -3.75
N GLU A 432 20.52 -11.02 -3.78
CA GLU A 432 20.70 -9.85 -4.63
C GLU A 432 20.86 -10.22 -6.10
N THR A 433 19.99 -9.64 -6.92
CA THR A 433 20.13 -9.69 -8.37
C THR A 433 21.24 -8.74 -8.84
N PRO A 434 21.87 -8.99 -10.01
CA PRO A 434 22.77 -8.00 -10.62
C PRO A 434 22.13 -6.62 -10.80
N ALA A 435 20.82 -6.59 -11.04
CA ALA A 435 20.06 -5.35 -11.23
C ALA A 435 20.01 -4.48 -9.97
N GLU A 436 20.01 -5.06 -8.77
CA GLU A 436 20.01 -4.33 -7.49
C GLU A 436 21.40 -3.77 -7.14
N ARG A 437 22.46 -4.41 -7.66
CA ARG A 437 23.85 -3.97 -7.48
C ARG A 437 24.26 -2.85 -8.43
N LEU A 438 23.66 -2.80 -9.62
CA LEU A 438 23.99 -1.83 -10.68
C LEU A 438 23.20 -0.51 -10.55
N PRO A 439 23.73 0.62 -11.05
CA PRO A 439 22.93 1.83 -11.28
C PRO A 439 21.80 1.54 -12.27
N PHE A 440 20.65 2.22 -12.11
CA PHE A 440 19.45 1.98 -12.92
C PHE A 440 19.71 2.01 -14.44
N TYR A 441 20.57 2.94 -14.91
CA TYR A 441 20.86 3.09 -16.34
C TYR A 441 21.65 1.92 -16.92
N ARG A 442 22.49 1.24 -16.12
CA ARG A 442 23.18 0.01 -16.53
C ARG A 442 22.25 -1.19 -16.43
N ALA A 443 21.43 -1.26 -15.38
CA ALA A 443 20.45 -2.32 -15.22
C ALA A 443 19.42 -2.35 -16.37
N LEU A 444 19.12 -1.19 -16.97
CA LEU A 444 18.28 -1.03 -18.16
C LEU A 444 19.04 -1.11 -19.50
N GLY A 445 20.37 -1.25 -19.48
CA GLY A 445 21.21 -1.23 -20.70
C GLY A 445 21.19 0.10 -21.47
N LEU A 446 20.84 1.22 -20.82
CA LEU A 446 20.81 2.54 -21.45
C LEU A 446 22.20 3.01 -21.85
N ASP A 447 23.24 2.58 -21.14
CA ASP A 447 24.64 2.79 -21.49
C ASP A 447 25.02 2.10 -22.81
N LEU A 448 24.53 0.88 -23.04
CA LEU A 448 24.71 0.16 -24.30
C LEU A 448 23.97 0.84 -25.46
N ILE A 449 22.73 1.29 -25.23
CA ILE A 449 21.94 2.04 -26.23
C ILE A 449 22.65 3.35 -26.58
N ALA A 450 23.11 4.11 -25.58
CA ALA A 450 23.85 5.35 -25.80
C ALA A 450 25.13 5.12 -26.62
N ALA A 451 25.89 4.06 -26.30
CA ALA A 451 27.07 3.67 -27.05
C ALA A 451 26.74 3.31 -28.52
N ALA A 452 25.66 2.56 -28.76
CA ALA A 452 25.22 2.21 -30.11
C ALA A 452 24.80 3.46 -30.92
N CYS A 453 24.02 4.37 -30.32
CA CYS A 453 23.63 5.64 -30.93
C CYS A 453 24.84 6.52 -31.28
N PHE A 454 25.84 6.57 -30.40
CA PHE A 454 27.09 7.28 -30.67
C PHE A 454 27.83 6.69 -31.88
N LEU A 455 27.97 5.35 -31.95
CA LEU A 455 28.63 4.68 -33.07
C LEU A 455 27.90 4.90 -34.41
N VAL A 456 26.57 4.87 -34.42
CA VAL A 456 25.76 5.18 -35.61
C VAL A 456 25.96 6.63 -36.04
N SER A 457 25.95 7.57 -35.09
CA SER A 457 26.15 9.00 -35.35
C SER A 457 27.53 9.26 -35.98
N VAL A 458 28.59 8.63 -35.46
CA VAL A 458 29.95 8.71 -36.02
C VAL A 458 29.96 8.17 -37.46
N LYS A 459 29.33 7.02 -37.73
CA LYS A 459 29.23 6.46 -39.09
C LYS A 459 28.52 7.40 -40.06
N VAL A 460 27.40 8.01 -39.65
CA VAL A 460 26.64 8.97 -40.47
C VAL A 460 27.49 10.21 -40.79
N VAL A 461 28.21 10.75 -39.80
CA VAL A 461 29.09 11.91 -40.01
C VAL A 461 30.24 11.56 -40.96
N LEU A 462 30.90 10.41 -40.76
CA LEU A 462 31.99 9.95 -41.65
C LEU A 462 31.50 9.70 -43.08
N PHE A 463 30.33 9.07 -43.24
CA PHE A 463 29.72 8.84 -44.55
C PHE A 463 29.37 10.16 -45.24
N GLY A 464 28.75 11.11 -44.52
CA GLY A 464 28.47 12.44 -45.03
C GLY A 464 29.72 13.23 -45.42
N ALA A 465 30.80 13.13 -44.64
CA ALA A 465 32.09 13.73 -44.96
C ALA A 465 32.71 13.10 -46.23
N CYS A 466 32.63 11.78 -46.38
CA CYS A 466 33.08 11.08 -47.60
C CYS A 466 32.29 11.52 -48.84
N LEU A 467 30.96 11.59 -48.74
CA LEU A 467 30.11 12.07 -49.83
C LEU A 467 30.44 13.53 -50.20
N ARG A 468 30.65 14.42 -49.23
CA ARG A 468 31.06 15.81 -49.50
C ARG A 468 32.41 15.86 -50.22
N ARG A 469 33.40 15.06 -49.79
CA ARG A 469 34.71 14.99 -50.47
C ARG A 469 34.56 14.49 -51.91
N LEU A 470 33.76 13.46 -52.14
CA LEU A 470 33.47 12.94 -53.48
C LEU A 470 32.77 13.99 -54.35
N CYS A 471 31.76 14.69 -53.85
CA CYS A 471 31.05 15.75 -54.56
C CYS A 471 31.94 16.97 -54.85
N CYS A 472 32.78 17.40 -53.91
CA CYS A 472 33.75 18.48 -54.12
C CYS A 472 34.83 18.09 -55.13
N SER A 473 35.35 16.85 -55.08
CA SER A 473 36.32 16.35 -56.07
C SER A 473 35.74 16.32 -57.49
N ARG A 474 34.47 15.91 -57.63
CA ARG A 474 33.76 15.93 -58.92
C ARG A 474 33.51 17.35 -59.44
N ARG A 475 33.18 18.31 -58.56
CA ARG A 475 33.05 19.73 -58.95
C ARG A 475 34.39 20.34 -59.38
N SER A 476 35.47 20.11 -58.63
CA SER A 476 36.82 20.58 -59.02
C SER A 476 37.28 19.95 -60.34
N ALA A 477 37.01 18.66 -60.57
CA ALA A 477 37.30 18.00 -61.84
C ALA A 477 36.48 18.58 -63.00
N ALA A 478 35.18 18.86 -62.80
CA ALA A 478 34.33 19.50 -63.80
C ALA A 478 34.79 20.92 -64.16
N VAL A 479 35.16 21.74 -63.17
CA VAL A 479 35.70 23.10 -63.38
C VAL A 479 37.04 23.06 -64.12
N SER A 480 37.90 22.08 -63.84
CA SER A 480 39.17 21.93 -64.57
C SER A 480 38.98 21.58 -66.05
N LYS A 481 38.00 20.71 -66.37
CA LYS A 481 37.66 20.38 -67.76
C LYS A 481 37.06 21.55 -68.53
N GLN A 482 36.30 22.41 -67.85
CA GLN A 482 35.70 23.60 -68.46
C GLN A 482 36.70 24.75 -68.70
N LYS A 483 37.86 24.74 -68.06
CA LYS A 483 38.98 25.66 -68.33
C LYS A 483 39.97 25.15 -69.39
N ALA A 484 39.90 23.88 -69.74
CA ALA A 484 40.79 23.21 -70.69
C ALA A 484 40.17 23.02 -72.09
N ALA A 485 38.88 23.35 -72.24
CA ALA A 485 38.17 23.51 -73.51
C ALA A 485 37.99 25.01 -73.75
#